data_AF-A0A9W7FH62-F1
#
_entry.id   AF-A0A9W7FH62-F1
#
_cell.length_a   1.000
_cell.length_b   1.000
_cell.length_c   1.000
_cell.angle_alpha   90.00
_cell.angle_beta   90.00
_cell.angle_gamma   90.00
#
_symmetry.space_group_name_H-M   'P 1'
#
loop_
_entity.id
_entity.type
_entity.pdbx_description
1 polymer ?
#
loop_
_entity_poly.entity_id
_entity_poly.type
_entity_poly.pdbx_seq_one_letter_code
_entity_poly.pdbx_strand_id
1 'polypeptide(L)'
;MDEYHPQPYVPCSETGIEAAYCPIIELHSLPRVDWLTFSTVPSDFPDEFEPIPRSYLSGVAFYPSIIVVLSVVFATVSFFFGVCCCCNCSGRGKEEKVDKVTKRTPLIILLVLLFLFAASSGVGGYSVFKGLDLAQGYFDDLVGSLDTLADDGADLGDQTDLLKTSFTNYITVCPLAETLQEDIDAYSEAVTAFTDEARALPPFLDGVNELFQEYGLYGAPALAVPLVFVLNNIFLTTLGCSTSFRKRACSCRRLIYISNLTGFITVVLLGLFAAAELGFGIFFSDFCIEPNRNMVSLASVYGTETQVDITKYYTLCEGVNPMEEKLDEADAALVTFRDQLHTHLHSLCPQDGNEFYDALIASIDESRSIIPGVVEDTSCEVLNPHIQDLVYSSYCERFVPGVAAMSFSMLFTMGFMLAVIVTGRQFAERIAEDEGSDKMELVGVGSENGREDERENFAVTPY
;
A
#
# COMPACT_ATOMS: atom_id res chain seq x y z
N MET A 1 -2.00 37.04 -6.17
CA MET A 1 -2.64 36.11 -5.23
C MET A 1 -4.05 35.85 -5.75
N ASP A 2 -4.12 35.03 -6.79
CA ASP A 2 -5.37 34.33 -7.07
C ASP A 2 -5.53 33.33 -5.93
N GLU A 3 -6.69 33.37 -5.27
CA GLU A 3 -7.02 32.50 -4.15
C GLU A 3 -6.98 31.05 -4.67
N TYR A 4 -5.90 30.31 -4.33
CA TYR A 4 -5.82 28.89 -4.64
C TYR A 4 -6.90 28.20 -3.81
N HIS A 5 -8.08 28.08 -4.39
CA HIS A 5 -9.13 27.27 -3.81
C HIS A 5 -8.69 25.81 -4.01
N PRO A 6 -8.38 25.07 -2.93
CA PRO A 6 -8.15 23.63 -3.05
C PRO A 6 -9.34 23.07 -3.81
N GLN A 7 -9.08 22.38 -4.92
CA GLN A 7 -10.16 21.92 -5.78
C GLN A 7 -11.14 21.13 -4.93
N PRO A 8 -12.41 21.55 -4.83
CA PRO A 8 -13.38 20.86 -4.01
C PRO A 8 -13.45 19.43 -4.50
N TYR A 9 -13.27 18.49 -3.57
CA TYR A 9 -13.37 17.04 -3.79
C TYR A 9 -14.48 16.77 -4.81
N VAL A 10 -14.12 16.32 -6.01
CA VAL A 10 -15.10 16.07 -7.07
C VAL A 10 -15.88 14.83 -6.65
N PRO A 11 -17.17 14.95 -6.28
CA PRO A 11 -17.95 13.78 -5.91
C PRO A 11 -18.03 12.86 -7.13
N CYS A 12 -17.73 11.57 -6.95
CA CYS A 12 -17.71 10.53 -8.00
C CYS A 12 -18.81 10.78 -9.05
N SER A 13 -18.48 11.41 -10.18
CA SER A 13 -19.48 11.65 -11.21
C SER A 13 -19.65 10.36 -12.01
N GLU A 14 -20.90 10.01 -12.33
CA GLU A 14 -21.26 8.75 -13.01
C GLU A 14 -20.65 8.59 -14.43
N THR A 15 -19.88 9.57 -14.92
CA THR A 15 -19.40 9.58 -16.31
C THR A 15 -17.91 9.24 -16.44
N GLY A 16 -17.64 7.94 -16.58
CA GLY A 16 -16.69 7.46 -17.59
C GLY A 16 -15.32 6.98 -17.13
N ILE A 17 -14.66 7.67 -16.18
CA ILE A 17 -13.31 7.29 -15.70
C ILE A 17 -13.16 7.49 -14.17
N GLU A 18 -14.07 8.25 -13.52
CA GLU A 18 -14.06 8.54 -12.07
C GLU A 18 -14.68 7.44 -11.18
N ALA A 19 -15.14 6.31 -11.74
CA ALA A 19 -15.62 5.18 -10.95
C ALA A 19 -14.54 4.54 -10.04
N ALA A 20 -13.28 4.93 -10.21
CA ALA A 20 -12.15 4.48 -9.39
C ALA A 20 -12.14 5.06 -7.96
N TYR A 21 -12.87 6.15 -7.67
CA TYR A 21 -12.97 6.74 -6.32
C TYR A 21 -14.07 6.13 -5.45
N CYS A 22 -15.03 5.39 -6.03
CA CYS A 22 -16.09 4.71 -5.28
C CYS A 22 -15.59 3.84 -4.12
N PRO A 23 -14.48 3.07 -4.24
CA PRO A 23 -14.01 2.20 -3.17
C PRO A 23 -13.62 2.97 -1.90
N ILE A 24 -13.11 4.19 -2.00
CA ILE A 24 -12.75 5.02 -0.83
C ILE A 24 -14.02 5.42 -0.10
N ILE A 25 -14.99 6.01 -0.80
CA ILE A 25 -16.25 6.42 -0.18
C ILE A 25 -16.99 5.21 0.41
N GLU A 26 -16.97 4.07 -0.29
CA GLU A 26 -17.56 2.83 0.20
C GLU A 26 -16.87 2.32 1.47
N LEU A 27 -15.54 2.28 1.52
CA LEU A 27 -14.79 1.83 2.70
C LEU A 27 -14.91 2.78 3.90
N HIS A 28 -14.92 4.09 3.65
CA HIS A 28 -15.16 5.11 4.67
C HIS A 28 -16.59 5.02 5.22
N SER A 29 -17.57 4.76 4.36
CA SER A 29 -18.98 4.63 4.76
C SER A 29 -19.28 3.41 5.63
N LEU A 30 -18.34 2.46 5.74
CA LEU A 30 -18.48 1.31 6.63
C LEU A 30 -18.48 1.78 8.11
N PRO A 31 -19.57 1.56 8.87
CA PRO A 31 -19.64 2.04 10.25
C PRO A 31 -18.52 1.43 11.08
N ARG A 32 -17.75 2.27 11.76
CA ARG A 32 -16.75 1.84 12.74
C ARG A 32 -17.50 1.35 13.97
N VAL A 33 -17.33 0.09 14.37
CA VAL A 33 -18.05 -0.50 15.50
C VAL A 33 -17.04 -1.04 16.50
N ASP A 34 -17.07 -0.52 17.73
CA ASP A 34 -16.23 -1.06 18.80
C ASP A 34 -16.65 -2.50 19.11
N TRP A 35 -15.70 -3.43 18.99
CA TRP A 35 -15.95 -4.86 19.16
C TRP A 35 -16.44 -5.26 20.56
N LEU A 36 -16.10 -4.48 21.60
CA LEU A 36 -16.47 -4.80 22.98
C LEU A 36 -17.86 -4.27 23.34
N THR A 37 -18.22 -3.09 22.83
CA THR A 37 -19.42 -2.37 23.22
C THR A 37 -20.52 -2.42 22.16
N PHE A 38 -20.17 -2.78 20.92
CA PHE A 38 -21.02 -2.70 19.72
C PHE A 38 -21.60 -1.30 19.48
N SER A 39 -20.98 -0.25 20.03
CA SER A 39 -21.34 1.12 19.74
C SER A 39 -20.64 1.61 18.48
N THR A 40 -21.33 2.46 17.72
CA THR A 40 -20.73 3.17 16.58
C THR A 40 -19.69 4.18 17.08
N VAL A 41 -18.51 4.13 16.49
CA VAL A 41 -17.42 5.09 16.65
C VAL A 41 -17.47 6.03 15.44
N PRO A 42 -17.13 7.33 15.58
CA PRO A 42 -16.97 8.21 14.43
C PRO A 42 -16.05 7.59 13.38
N SER A 43 -16.43 7.71 12.10
CA SER A 43 -15.62 7.30 10.94
C SER A 43 -14.54 8.31 10.60
N ASP A 44 -14.70 9.54 11.10
CA ASP A 44 -13.73 10.61 10.89
C ASP A 44 -12.41 10.22 11.52
N PHE A 45 -11.34 10.48 10.78
CA PHE A 45 -9.99 10.29 11.28
C PHE A 45 -9.80 11.22 12.50
N PRO A 46 -9.12 10.79 13.57
CA PRO A 46 -9.07 11.57 14.80
C PRO A 46 -8.39 12.94 14.59
N ASP A 47 -9.09 14.04 14.89
CA ASP A 47 -8.53 15.39 14.79
C ASP A 47 -7.51 15.70 15.90
N GLU A 48 -7.68 15.10 17.08
CA GLU A 48 -6.79 15.24 18.23
C GLU A 48 -6.09 13.90 18.50
N PHE A 49 -4.84 13.78 18.07
CA PHE A 49 -4.03 12.63 18.43
C PHE A 49 -3.28 12.86 19.74
N GLU A 50 -3.95 12.62 20.85
CA GLU A 50 -3.32 11.75 21.85
C GLU A 50 -3.41 10.32 21.25
N PRO A 51 -2.37 9.46 21.37
CA PRO A 51 -2.10 8.31 20.48
C PRO A 51 -3.37 7.63 19.94
N ILE A 52 -3.45 7.38 18.61
CA ILE A 52 -4.67 6.98 17.87
C ILE A 52 -5.66 6.27 18.80
N PRO A 53 -6.84 6.88 19.06
CA PRO A 53 -7.77 6.37 20.05
C PRO A 53 -8.00 4.87 19.84
N ARG A 54 -7.78 4.08 20.89
CA ARG A 54 -7.97 2.62 20.82
C ARG A 54 -9.38 2.24 20.36
N SER A 55 -10.37 3.07 20.67
CA SER A 55 -11.74 2.95 20.17
C SER A 55 -11.81 3.01 18.65
N TYR A 56 -11.12 3.96 18.01
CA TYR A 56 -11.04 4.06 16.55
C TYR A 56 -10.37 2.82 15.94
N LEU A 57 -9.20 2.41 16.45
CA LEU A 57 -8.52 1.19 15.97
C LEU A 57 -9.39 -0.06 16.13
N SER A 58 -10.14 -0.17 17.23
CA SER A 58 -11.08 -1.27 17.43
C SER A 58 -12.23 -1.25 16.42
N GLY A 59 -12.70 -0.06 16.04
CA GLY A 59 -13.72 0.15 15.01
C GLY A 59 -13.23 -0.21 13.61
N VAL A 60 -12.00 0.15 13.26
CA VAL A 60 -11.32 -0.24 12.02
C VAL A 60 -11.14 -1.76 11.94
N ALA A 61 -10.79 -2.40 13.07
CA ALA A 61 -10.56 -3.85 13.13
C ALA A 61 -11.85 -4.70 13.09
N PHE A 62 -13.04 -4.10 13.18
CA PHE A 62 -14.32 -4.82 13.27
C PHE A 62 -14.59 -5.73 12.06
N TYR A 63 -14.62 -5.16 10.85
CA TYR A 63 -14.86 -5.92 9.61
C TYR A 63 -13.74 -6.94 9.30
N PRO A 64 -12.45 -6.58 9.41
CA PRO A 64 -11.35 -7.55 9.39
C PRO A 64 -11.56 -8.73 10.34
N SER A 65 -11.99 -8.48 11.58
CA SER A 65 -12.22 -9.53 12.57
C SER A 65 -13.34 -10.47 12.15
N ILE A 66 -14.43 -9.95 11.56
CA ILE A 66 -15.51 -10.77 10.99
C ILE A 66 -14.96 -11.69 9.89
N ILE A 67 -14.11 -11.16 9.00
CA ILE A 67 -13.48 -11.96 7.94
C ILE A 67 -12.68 -13.10 8.55
N VAL A 68 -11.82 -12.84 9.54
CA VAL A 68 -11.03 -13.90 10.21
C VAL A 68 -11.94 -14.96 10.84
N VAL A 69 -13.00 -14.55 11.55
CA VAL A 69 -13.96 -15.49 12.16
C VAL A 69 -14.65 -16.34 11.10
N LEU A 70 -15.17 -15.72 10.04
CA LEU A 70 -15.80 -16.43 8.93
C LEU A 70 -14.82 -17.41 8.26
N SER A 71 -13.57 -16.98 8.06
CA SER A 71 -12.49 -17.81 7.50
C SER A 71 -12.24 -19.06 8.34
N VAL A 72 -12.14 -18.91 9.65
CA VAL A 72 -11.95 -20.03 10.59
C VAL A 72 -13.17 -20.94 10.60
N VAL A 73 -14.38 -20.38 10.62
CA VAL A 73 -15.63 -21.16 10.56
C VAL A 73 -15.70 -21.96 9.25
N PHE A 74 -15.43 -21.32 8.12
CA PHE A 74 -15.44 -21.97 6.80
C PHE A 74 -14.37 -23.04 6.67
N ALA A 75 -13.15 -22.77 7.13
CA ALA A 75 -12.07 -23.75 7.15
C ALA A 75 -12.45 -24.95 8.02
N THR A 76 -13.02 -24.69 9.20
CA THR A 76 -13.46 -25.72 10.15
C THR A 76 -14.59 -26.59 9.59
N VAL A 77 -15.63 -25.97 9.03
CA VAL A 77 -16.74 -26.70 8.37
C VAL A 77 -16.23 -27.54 7.21
N SER A 78 -15.38 -26.97 6.35
CA SER A 78 -14.80 -27.69 5.22
C SER A 78 -13.93 -28.87 5.67
N PHE A 79 -13.14 -28.69 6.74
CA PHE A 79 -12.31 -29.73 7.33
C PHE A 79 -13.14 -30.88 7.93
N PHE A 80 -14.13 -30.58 8.77
CA PHE A 80 -14.98 -31.61 9.39
C PHE A 80 -15.86 -32.32 8.36
N PHE A 81 -16.43 -31.57 7.41
CA PHE A 81 -17.14 -32.18 6.29
C PHE A 81 -16.18 -33.12 5.53
N GLY A 82 -14.96 -32.64 5.23
CA GLY A 82 -13.76 -33.38 4.83
C GLY A 82 -13.65 -34.77 5.48
N VAL A 83 -13.41 -34.77 6.79
CA VAL A 83 -13.12 -35.97 7.59
C VAL A 83 -14.32 -36.91 7.75
N CYS A 84 -15.52 -36.38 7.96
CA CYS A 84 -16.70 -37.18 8.30
C CYS A 84 -17.15 -38.14 7.19
N CYS A 85 -17.30 -37.71 5.93
CA CYS A 85 -17.73 -38.67 4.87
C CYS A 85 -16.60 -39.61 4.41
N CYS A 86 -15.31 -39.30 4.62
CA CYS A 86 -14.23 -40.28 4.41
C CYS A 86 -14.35 -41.51 5.34
N CYS A 87 -15.07 -41.37 6.47
CA CYS A 87 -15.35 -42.49 7.36
C CYS A 87 -16.61 -43.27 6.95
N ASN A 88 -17.47 -42.70 6.11
CA ASN A 88 -18.77 -43.28 5.74
C ASN A 88 -18.80 -43.97 4.36
N CYS A 89 -17.75 -43.84 3.55
CA CYS A 89 -17.58 -44.55 2.26
C CYS A 89 -17.38 -46.08 2.39
N SER A 90 -17.57 -46.65 3.58
CA SER A 90 -17.32 -48.08 3.86
C SER A 90 -18.52 -49.01 3.63
N GLY A 91 -19.70 -48.55 3.18
CA GLY A 91 -20.85 -49.48 3.24
C GLY A 91 -22.18 -49.18 2.56
N ARG A 92 -22.28 -48.37 1.50
CA ARG A 92 -23.58 -48.23 0.78
C ARG A 92 -23.43 -48.38 -0.73
N GLY A 93 -23.82 -49.55 -1.23
CA GLY A 93 -24.07 -49.81 -2.64
C GLY A 93 -25.50 -49.43 -3.01
N LYS A 94 -25.69 -48.22 -3.55
CA LYS A 94 -26.90 -47.88 -4.30
C LYS A 94 -26.45 -47.36 -5.66
N GLU A 95 -26.99 -47.99 -6.70
CA GLU A 95 -26.70 -47.72 -8.10
C GLU A 95 -27.47 -46.47 -8.55
N GLU A 96 -26.78 -45.41 -8.93
CA GLU A 96 -27.37 -44.29 -9.67
C GLU A 96 -26.53 -44.04 -10.93
N LYS A 97 -27.17 -44.03 -12.10
CA LYS A 97 -26.48 -43.85 -13.39
C LYS A 97 -26.07 -42.39 -13.55
N VAL A 98 -24.77 -42.10 -13.55
CA VAL A 98 -24.25 -40.73 -13.70
C VAL A 98 -24.00 -40.40 -15.17
N ASP A 99 -24.66 -39.35 -15.67
CA ASP A 99 -24.49 -38.86 -17.05
C ASP A 99 -23.08 -38.29 -17.32
N LYS A 100 -22.53 -38.58 -18.52
CA LYS A 100 -21.18 -38.14 -18.96
C LYS A 100 -21.02 -36.62 -19.08
N VAL A 101 -22.11 -35.87 -19.23
CA VAL A 101 -22.09 -34.40 -19.39
C VAL A 101 -21.75 -33.71 -18.07
N THR A 102 -22.09 -34.30 -16.93
CA THR A 102 -21.83 -33.74 -15.59
C THR A 102 -20.34 -33.80 -15.20
N LYS A 103 -19.50 -34.55 -15.94
CA LYS A 103 -18.08 -34.76 -15.61
C LYS A 103 -17.15 -33.60 -16.01
N ARG A 104 -17.55 -32.67 -16.89
CA ARG A 104 -16.69 -31.56 -17.37
C ARG A 104 -17.05 -30.18 -16.83
N THR A 105 -18.30 -29.97 -16.44
CA THR A 105 -18.80 -28.70 -15.90
C THR A 105 -17.98 -28.14 -14.71
N PRO A 106 -17.58 -28.92 -13.69
CA PRO A 106 -16.86 -28.36 -12.54
C PRO A 106 -15.44 -27.89 -12.90
N LEU A 107 -14.78 -28.53 -13.87
CA LEU A 107 -13.45 -28.11 -14.32
C LEU A 107 -13.49 -26.81 -15.12
N ILE A 108 -14.55 -26.61 -15.93
CA ILE A 108 -14.75 -25.35 -16.66
C ILE A 108 -15.05 -24.21 -15.68
N ILE A 109 -15.94 -24.43 -14.70
CA ILE A 109 -16.24 -23.46 -13.65
C ILE A 109 -14.97 -23.11 -12.85
N LEU A 110 -14.15 -24.11 -12.50
CA LEU A 110 -12.86 -23.92 -11.83
C LEU A 110 -11.91 -23.03 -12.63
N LEU A 111 -11.74 -23.28 -13.93
CA LEU A 111 -10.87 -22.49 -14.78
C LEU A 111 -11.37 -21.04 -14.94
N VAL A 112 -12.69 -20.84 -15.10
CA VAL A 112 -13.28 -19.50 -15.21
C VAL A 112 -13.08 -18.72 -13.92
N LEU A 113 -13.30 -19.33 -12.75
CA LEU A 113 -13.14 -18.66 -11.46
C LEU A 113 -11.66 -18.38 -11.14
N LEU A 114 -10.74 -19.28 -11.49
CA LEU A 114 -9.30 -19.03 -11.37
C LEU A 114 -8.85 -17.88 -12.28
N PHE A 115 -9.41 -17.78 -13.49
CA PHE A 115 -9.15 -16.65 -14.39
C PHE A 115 -9.69 -15.33 -13.80
N LEU A 116 -10.91 -15.32 -13.27
CA LEU A 116 -11.48 -14.13 -12.61
C LEU A 116 -10.68 -13.72 -11.37
N PHE A 117 -10.17 -14.68 -10.59
CA PHE A 117 -9.28 -14.40 -9.48
C PHE A 117 -7.95 -13.80 -9.97
N ALA A 118 -7.30 -14.41 -10.96
CA ALA A 118 -6.04 -13.90 -11.50
C ALA A 118 -6.23 -12.50 -12.12
N ALA A 119 -7.37 -12.25 -12.76
CA ALA A 119 -7.70 -10.94 -13.31
C ALA A 119 -7.93 -9.89 -12.21
N SER A 120 -8.73 -10.20 -11.19
CA SER A 120 -9.01 -9.26 -10.08
C SER A 120 -7.78 -8.97 -9.22
N SER A 121 -7.05 -10.01 -8.81
CA SER A 121 -5.77 -9.85 -8.09
C SER A 121 -4.71 -9.16 -8.94
N GLY A 122 -4.68 -9.40 -10.25
CA GLY A 122 -3.80 -8.71 -11.18
C GLY A 122 -4.12 -7.23 -11.32
N VAL A 123 -5.40 -6.86 -11.39
CA VAL A 123 -5.84 -5.44 -11.43
C VAL A 123 -5.53 -4.74 -10.10
N GLY A 124 -5.87 -5.36 -8.97
CA GLY A 124 -5.54 -4.82 -7.65
C GLY A 124 -4.02 -4.64 -7.50
N GLY A 125 -3.26 -5.71 -7.79
CA GLY A 125 -1.80 -5.75 -7.87
C GLY A 125 -1.23 -4.58 -8.65
N TYR A 126 -1.63 -4.46 -9.91
CA TYR A 126 -1.19 -3.40 -10.79
C TYR A 126 -1.49 -2.00 -10.22
N SER A 127 -2.67 -1.79 -9.63
CA SER A 127 -3.03 -0.50 -9.02
C SER A 127 -2.13 -0.14 -7.84
N VAL A 128 -1.86 -1.08 -6.94
CA VAL A 128 -0.97 -0.87 -5.79
C VAL A 128 0.46 -0.60 -6.25
N PHE A 129 1.01 -1.44 -7.15
CA PHE A 129 2.37 -1.24 -7.66
C PHE A 129 2.52 0.08 -8.40
N LYS A 130 1.55 0.45 -9.23
CA LYS A 130 1.56 1.73 -9.93
C LYS A 130 1.43 2.90 -8.97
N GLY A 131 0.62 2.78 -7.92
CA GLY A 131 0.56 3.76 -6.83
C GLY A 131 1.93 3.95 -6.20
N LEU A 132 2.58 2.86 -5.78
CA LEU A 132 3.92 2.92 -5.18
C LEU A 132 4.98 3.51 -6.12
N ASP A 133 4.97 3.13 -7.39
CA ASP A 133 5.88 3.67 -8.42
C ASP A 133 5.68 5.19 -8.63
N LEU A 134 4.42 5.65 -8.66
CA LEU A 134 4.10 7.08 -8.71
C LEU A 134 4.54 7.80 -7.44
N ALA A 135 4.28 7.22 -6.26
CA ALA A 135 4.74 7.79 -4.99
C ALA A 135 6.26 7.96 -4.98
N GLN A 136 7.00 6.95 -5.43
CA GLN A 136 8.45 7.04 -5.55
C GLN A 136 8.86 8.17 -6.48
N GLY A 137 8.26 8.29 -7.67
CA GLY A 137 8.54 9.40 -8.59
C GLY A 137 8.28 10.77 -7.95
N TYR A 138 7.18 10.92 -7.22
CA TYR A 138 6.87 12.18 -6.52
C TYR A 138 7.82 12.44 -5.34
N PHE A 139 8.28 11.42 -4.63
CA PHE A 139 9.34 11.57 -3.62
C PHE A 139 10.65 12.01 -4.26
N ASP A 140 11.06 11.39 -5.37
CA ASP A 140 12.30 11.74 -6.06
C ASP A 140 12.25 13.20 -6.58
N ASP A 141 11.10 13.65 -7.12
CA ASP A 141 10.89 15.03 -7.55
C ASP A 141 10.92 16.03 -6.36
N LEU A 142 10.30 15.66 -5.23
CA LEU A 142 10.29 16.47 -4.02
C LEU A 142 11.69 16.58 -3.39
N VAL A 143 12.41 15.46 -3.31
CA VAL A 143 13.81 15.42 -2.85
C VAL A 143 14.69 16.23 -3.77
N GLY A 144 14.54 16.12 -5.09
CA GLY A 144 15.31 16.94 -6.04
C GLY A 144 15.05 18.44 -5.91
N SER A 145 13.82 18.84 -5.58
CA SER A 145 13.48 20.25 -5.30
C SER A 145 14.14 20.74 -4.01
N LEU A 146 14.18 19.89 -2.98
CA LEU A 146 14.81 20.21 -1.69
C LEU A 146 16.34 20.15 -1.74
N ASP A 147 16.93 19.30 -2.57
CA ASP A 147 18.37 19.29 -2.85
C ASP A 147 18.78 20.60 -3.54
N THR A 148 18.00 21.05 -4.53
CA THR A 148 18.21 22.35 -5.18
C THR A 148 18.15 23.48 -4.15
N LEU A 149 17.16 23.45 -3.26
CA LEU A 149 17.05 24.41 -2.17
C LEU A 149 18.24 24.38 -1.21
N ALA A 150 18.73 23.18 -0.88
CA ALA A 150 19.89 23.00 -0.01
C ALA A 150 21.20 23.49 -0.67
N ASP A 151 21.31 23.35 -2.00
CA ASP A 151 22.40 23.91 -2.80
C ASP A 151 22.32 25.45 -2.83
N ASP A 152 21.15 26.05 -3.02
CA ASP A 152 20.97 27.50 -2.95
C ASP A 152 21.30 28.06 -1.55
N GLY A 153 20.94 27.32 -0.50
CA GLY A 153 21.36 27.63 0.87
C GLY A 153 22.87 27.50 1.08
N ALA A 154 23.54 26.59 0.38
CA ALA A 154 24.99 26.47 0.40
C ALA A 154 25.65 27.67 -0.29
N ASP A 155 25.15 28.08 -1.45
CA ASP A 155 25.61 29.25 -2.19
C ASP A 155 25.43 30.53 -1.35
N LEU A 156 24.32 30.67 -0.63
CA LEU A 156 24.10 31.78 0.31
C LEU A 156 25.11 31.75 1.48
N GLY A 157 25.49 30.55 1.95
CA GLY A 157 26.55 30.35 2.93
C GLY A 157 27.93 30.79 2.42
N ASP A 158 28.30 30.42 1.19
CA ASP A 158 29.55 30.83 0.57
C ASP A 158 29.62 32.36 0.38
N GLN A 159 28.50 32.99 -0.02
CA GLN A 159 28.38 34.45 -0.10
C GLN A 159 28.51 35.12 1.27
N THR A 160 27.99 34.48 2.33
CA THR A 160 28.15 34.94 3.71
C THR A 160 29.62 34.94 4.15
N ASP A 161 30.38 33.91 3.78
CA ASP A 161 31.81 33.82 4.09
C ASP A 161 32.64 34.86 3.29
N LEU A 162 32.28 35.12 2.04
CA LEU A 162 32.83 36.22 1.25
C LEU A 162 32.51 37.57 1.89
N LEU A 163 31.28 37.78 2.34
CA LEU A 163 30.85 38.99 3.03
C LEU A 163 31.67 39.22 4.31
N LYS A 164 31.82 38.19 5.16
CA LYS A 164 32.67 38.24 6.36
C LYS A 164 34.13 38.58 6.06
N THR A 165 34.67 38.01 4.99
CA THR A 165 36.04 38.27 4.55
C THR A 165 36.20 39.71 4.07
N SER A 166 35.29 40.18 3.22
CA SER A 166 35.24 41.57 2.73
C SER A 166 35.11 42.55 3.90
N PHE A 167 34.27 42.24 4.88
CA PHE A 167 34.11 43.06 6.08
C PHE A 167 35.35 43.08 6.96
N THR A 168 35.98 41.94 7.20
CA THR A 168 37.24 41.85 7.95
C THR A 168 38.33 42.70 7.30
N ASN A 169 38.43 42.67 5.97
CA ASN A 169 39.35 43.53 5.22
C ASN A 169 38.98 45.01 5.39
N TYR A 170 37.70 45.36 5.33
CA TYR A 170 37.22 46.72 5.54
C TYR A 170 37.54 47.25 6.95
N ILE A 171 37.44 46.41 8.00
CA ILE A 171 37.83 46.76 9.39
C ILE A 171 39.29 47.23 9.45
N THR A 172 40.19 46.64 8.66
CA THR A 172 41.61 47.05 8.67
C THR A 172 41.82 48.50 8.23
N VAL A 173 40.94 49.00 7.36
CA VAL A 173 40.94 50.39 6.87
C VAL A 173 40.04 51.30 7.72
N CYS A 174 39.01 50.71 8.34
CA CYS A 174 38.02 51.38 9.17
C CYS A 174 37.79 50.58 10.47
N PRO A 175 38.63 50.71 11.51
CA PRO A 175 38.48 49.93 12.74
C PRO A 175 37.15 50.16 13.45
N LEU A 176 36.50 51.31 13.23
CA LEU A 176 35.18 51.59 13.78
C LEU A 176 34.08 50.69 13.20
N ALA A 177 34.30 50.07 12.03
CA ALA A 177 33.36 49.12 11.46
C ALA A 177 33.18 47.87 12.33
N GLU A 178 34.14 47.55 13.21
CA GLU A 178 34.05 46.41 14.15
C GLU A 178 32.77 46.45 15.01
N THR A 179 32.16 47.62 15.21
CA THR A 179 30.86 47.72 15.92
C THR A 179 29.70 47.06 15.19
N LEU A 180 29.84 46.76 13.88
CA LEU A 180 28.83 46.07 13.06
C LEU A 180 29.07 44.56 12.96
N GLN A 181 30.07 44.01 13.65
CA GLN A 181 30.38 42.59 13.62
C GLN A 181 29.18 41.75 14.09
N GLU A 182 28.42 42.25 15.08
CA GLU A 182 27.23 41.57 15.61
C GLU A 182 26.15 41.40 14.53
N ASP A 183 25.95 42.37 13.64
CA ASP A 183 24.94 42.28 12.57
C ASP A 183 25.33 41.23 11.51
N ILE A 184 26.63 41.12 11.18
CA ILE A 184 27.13 40.09 10.25
C ILE A 184 27.06 38.69 10.87
N ASP A 185 27.38 38.59 12.16
CA ASP A 185 27.29 37.32 12.88
C ASP A 185 25.82 36.87 12.95
N ALA A 186 24.88 37.79 13.21
CA ALA A 186 23.44 37.51 13.19
C ALA A 186 22.94 37.08 11.80
N TYR A 187 23.34 37.79 10.73
CA TYR A 187 23.04 37.37 9.34
C TYR A 187 23.56 35.95 9.06
N SER A 188 24.81 35.69 9.45
CA SER A 188 25.42 34.38 9.22
C SER A 188 24.77 33.26 10.02
N GLU A 189 24.34 33.53 11.24
CA GLU A 189 23.61 32.57 12.07
C GLU A 189 22.27 32.22 11.43
N ALA A 190 21.52 33.21 10.92
CA ALA A 190 20.26 33.00 10.22
C ALA A 190 20.43 32.17 8.93
N VAL A 191 21.42 32.50 8.09
CA VAL A 191 21.74 31.71 6.89
C VAL A 191 22.15 30.28 7.24
N THR A 192 22.99 30.10 8.27
CA THR A 192 23.41 28.75 8.70
C THR A 192 22.22 27.94 9.19
N ALA A 193 21.32 28.55 9.97
CA ALA A 193 20.11 27.88 10.46
C ALA A 193 19.20 27.45 9.30
N PHE A 194 18.98 28.31 8.31
CA PHE A 194 18.24 27.98 7.10
C PHE A 194 18.90 26.81 6.34
N THR A 195 20.20 26.89 6.07
CA THR A 195 20.93 25.86 5.31
C THR A 195 20.95 24.51 6.02
N ASP A 196 21.08 24.52 7.35
CA ASP A 196 21.02 23.30 8.17
C ASP A 196 19.63 22.64 8.12
N GLU A 197 18.57 23.44 8.14
CA GLU A 197 17.18 22.95 8.03
C GLU A 197 16.89 22.41 6.62
N ALA A 198 17.28 23.14 5.58
CA ALA A 198 17.15 22.71 4.19
C ALA A 198 17.89 21.39 3.92
N ARG A 199 19.13 21.25 4.42
CA ARG A 199 19.93 20.01 4.29
C ARG A 199 19.41 18.84 5.10
N ALA A 200 18.63 19.08 6.15
CA ALA A 200 18.06 18.02 6.96
C ALA A 200 16.84 17.34 6.30
N LEU A 201 16.18 18.01 5.35
CA LEU A 201 14.94 17.51 4.74
C LEU A 201 15.14 16.41 3.70
N PRO A 202 16.06 16.50 2.72
CA PRO A 202 16.31 15.41 1.77
C PRO A 202 16.57 14.06 2.45
N PRO A 203 17.51 13.91 3.42
CA PRO A 203 17.76 12.61 4.05
C PRO A 203 16.57 12.12 4.90
N PHE A 204 15.76 13.03 5.44
CA PHE A 204 14.52 12.67 6.14
C PHE A 204 13.51 12.07 5.15
N LEU A 205 13.29 12.73 4.01
CA LEU A 205 12.37 12.25 2.99
C LEU A 205 12.87 10.98 2.30
N ASP A 206 14.16 10.85 2.06
CA ASP A 206 14.78 9.61 1.58
C ASP A 206 14.55 8.47 2.57
N GLY A 207 14.69 8.73 3.87
CA GLY A 207 14.39 7.73 4.90
C GLY A 207 12.91 7.32 4.92
N VAL A 208 12.01 8.28 4.68
CA VAL A 208 10.56 8.01 4.53
C VAL A 208 10.29 7.19 3.26
N ASN A 209 10.90 7.56 2.13
CA ASN A 209 10.80 6.85 0.86
C ASN A 209 11.37 5.42 0.98
N GLU A 210 12.52 5.22 1.63
CA GLU A 210 13.11 3.90 1.88
C GLU A 210 12.18 3.04 2.75
N LEU A 211 11.59 3.59 3.81
CA LEU A 211 10.57 2.90 4.61
C LEU A 211 9.36 2.50 3.76
N PHE A 212 8.88 3.39 2.90
CA PHE A 212 7.77 3.09 1.98
C PHE A 212 8.13 2.00 0.98
N GLN A 213 9.33 2.05 0.40
CA GLN A 213 9.81 1.01 -0.50
C GLN A 213 10.00 -0.31 0.22
N GLU A 214 10.49 -0.30 1.47
CA GLU A 214 10.64 -1.50 2.29
C GLU A 214 9.27 -2.11 2.59
N TYR A 215 8.28 -1.32 3.03
CA TYR A 215 6.91 -1.80 3.24
C TYR A 215 6.25 -2.25 1.94
N GLY A 216 6.49 -1.55 0.83
CA GLY A 216 6.02 -1.92 -0.50
C GLY A 216 6.64 -3.24 -0.97
N LEU A 217 7.95 -3.43 -0.73
CA LEU A 217 8.70 -4.63 -1.06
C LEU A 217 8.31 -5.81 -0.17
N TYR A 218 7.85 -5.61 1.06
CA TYR A 218 7.27 -6.67 1.88
C TYR A 218 5.78 -6.92 1.56
N GLY A 219 5.04 -5.88 1.19
CA GLY A 219 3.66 -5.96 0.74
C GLY A 219 3.53 -6.76 -0.56
N ALA A 220 4.45 -6.56 -1.50
CA ALA A 220 4.46 -7.22 -2.79
C ALA A 220 4.51 -8.77 -2.73
N PRO A 221 5.42 -9.40 -1.97
CA PRO A 221 5.40 -10.82 -1.68
C PRO A 221 4.19 -11.25 -0.86
N ALA A 222 3.70 -10.42 0.06
CA ALA A 222 2.49 -10.72 0.82
C ALA A 222 1.28 -10.96 -0.10
N LEU A 223 1.28 -10.39 -1.31
CA LEU A 223 0.28 -10.65 -2.36
C LEU A 223 0.53 -11.95 -3.13
N ALA A 224 1.80 -12.30 -3.38
CA ALA A 224 2.17 -13.52 -4.09
C ALA A 224 1.98 -14.78 -3.24
N VAL A 225 2.16 -14.67 -1.91
CA VAL A 225 2.07 -15.79 -0.96
C VAL A 225 0.70 -16.48 -0.99
N PRO A 226 -0.45 -15.78 -0.84
CA PRO A 226 -1.80 -16.28 -1.08
C PRO A 226 -1.93 -17.12 -2.36
N LEU A 227 -1.42 -16.60 -3.49
CA LEU A 227 -1.54 -17.22 -4.79
C LEU A 227 -0.75 -18.54 -4.85
N VAL A 228 0.46 -18.57 -4.28
CA VAL A 228 1.25 -19.81 -4.18
C VAL A 228 0.53 -20.87 -3.36
N PHE A 229 -0.09 -20.50 -2.24
CA PHE A 229 -0.87 -21.44 -1.42
C PHE A 229 -2.10 -21.97 -2.15
N VAL A 230 -2.82 -21.11 -2.87
CA VAL A 230 -3.99 -21.49 -3.68
C VAL A 230 -3.56 -22.47 -4.79
N LEU A 231 -2.50 -22.14 -5.55
CA LEU A 231 -1.99 -23.02 -6.61
C LEU A 231 -1.50 -24.36 -6.06
N ASN A 232 -0.79 -24.36 -4.93
CA ASN A 232 -0.35 -25.57 -4.26
C ASN A 232 -1.55 -26.43 -3.84
N ASN A 233 -2.60 -25.82 -3.29
CA ASN A 233 -3.80 -26.54 -2.89
C ASN A 233 -4.55 -27.16 -4.09
N ILE A 234 -4.69 -26.41 -5.19
CA ILE A 234 -5.27 -26.91 -6.44
C ILE A 234 -4.44 -28.08 -6.97
N PHE A 235 -3.11 -27.96 -6.96
CA PHE A 235 -2.20 -29.02 -7.39
C PHE A 235 -2.35 -30.29 -6.54
N LEU A 236 -2.34 -30.17 -5.21
CA LEU A 236 -2.52 -31.29 -4.29
C LEU A 236 -3.89 -31.96 -4.46
N THR A 237 -4.95 -31.17 -4.61
CA THR A 237 -6.32 -31.68 -4.84
C THR A 237 -6.40 -32.43 -6.17
N THR A 238 -5.80 -31.88 -7.23
CA THR A 238 -5.77 -32.52 -8.56
C THR A 238 -4.93 -33.80 -8.56
N LEU A 239 -3.78 -33.81 -7.86
CA LEU A 239 -2.98 -35.01 -7.66
C LEU A 239 -3.72 -36.08 -6.84
N GLY A 240 -4.43 -35.68 -5.79
CA GLY A 240 -5.28 -36.56 -5.00
C GLY A 240 -6.37 -37.23 -5.85
N CYS A 241 -7.08 -36.43 -6.66
CA CYS A 241 -8.11 -36.93 -7.56
C CYS A 241 -7.54 -37.85 -8.66
N SER A 242 -6.42 -37.47 -9.29
CA SER A 242 -5.81 -38.24 -10.38
C SER A 242 -5.21 -39.58 -9.92
N THR A 243 -4.65 -39.63 -8.71
CA THR A 243 -4.11 -40.87 -8.12
C THR A 243 -5.21 -41.82 -7.65
N SER A 244 -6.41 -41.30 -7.32
CA SER A 244 -7.58 -42.12 -6.97
C SER A 244 -8.07 -43.01 -8.12
N PHE A 245 -7.87 -42.60 -9.38
CA PHE A 245 -8.18 -43.44 -10.55
C PHE A 245 -7.30 -44.69 -10.69
N ARG A 246 -6.21 -44.82 -9.92
CA ARG A 246 -5.29 -45.96 -9.98
C ARG A 246 -5.44 -46.89 -8.77
N LYS A 247 -6.61 -47.54 -8.57
CA LYS A 247 -6.92 -48.76 -7.77
C LYS A 247 -6.23 -49.04 -6.40
N ARG A 248 -5.37 -48.18 -5.85
CA ARG A 248 -4.67 -48.34 -4.57
C ARG A 248 -5.42 -47.56 -3.48
N ALA A 249 -6.50 -48.16 -2.99
CA ALA A 249 -7.47 -47.56 -2.06
C ALA A 249 -6.88 -47.01 -0.73
N CYS A 250 -5.71 -47.46 -0.27
CA CYS A 250 -5.16 -47.03 1.02
C CYS A 250 -4.30 -45.74 0.98
N SER A 251 -3.62 -45.44 -0.13
CA SER A 251 -2.75 -44.24 -0.20
C SER A 251 -3.53 -42.95 -0.44
N CYS A 252 -4.72 -43.04 -1.06
CA CYS A 252 -5.57 -41.89 -1.34
C CYS A 252 -6.14 -41.24 -0.07
N ARG A 253 -6.44 -42.03 0.97
CA ARG A 253 -7.00 -41.48 2.22
C ARG A 253 -6.04 -40.52 2.93
N ARG A 254 -4.73 -40.79 2.91
CA ARG A 254 -3.71 -39.90 3.47
C ARG A 254 -3.56 -38.62 2.66
N LEU A 255 -3.55 -38.71 1.33
CA LEU A 255 -3.46 -37.55 0.44
C LEU A 255 -4.67 -36.62 0.57
N ILE A 256 -5.89 -37.17 0.68
CA ILE A 256 -7.11 -36.38 0.90
C ILE A 256 -7.08 -35.69 2.26
N TYR A 257 -6.62 -36.39 3.32
CA TYR A 257 -6.48 -35.77 4.64
C TYR A 257 -5.46 -34.62 4.63
N ILE A 258 -4.30 -34.82 3.99
CA ILE A 258 -3.27 -33.78 3.83
C ILE A 258 -3.82 -32.61 3.01
N SER A 259 -4.52 -32.87 1.90
CA SER A 259 -5.16 -31.83 1.09
C SER A 259 -6.19 -31.02 1.88
N ASN A 260 -7.03 -31.66 2.69
CA ASN A 260 -7.98 -30.97 3.56
C ASN A 260 -7.29 -30.14 4.65
N LEU A 261 -6.22 -30.66 5.25
CA LEU A 261 -5.43 -29.93 6.25
C LEU A 261 -4.73 -28.72 5.63
N THR A 262 -4.09 -28.89 4.48
CA THR A 262 -3.49 -27.78 3.74
C THR A 262 -4.56 -26.78 3.32
N GLY A 263 -5.75 -27.25 2.90
CA GLY A 263 -6.90 -26.39 2.58
C GLY A 263 -7.36 -25.56 3.76
N PHE A 264 -7.46 -26.17 4.94
CA PHE A 264 -7.76 -25.45 6.17
C PHE A 264 -6.74 -24.33 6.42
N ILE A 265 -5.45 -24.64 6.39
CA ILE A 265 -4.38 -23.68 6.64
C ILE A 265 -4.42 -22.55 5.60
N THR A 266 -4.57 -22.89 4.31
CA THR A 266 -4.67 -21.92 3.22
C THR A 266 -5.85 -20.97 3.42
N VAL A 267 -7.05 -21.47 3.73
CA VAL A 267 -8.24 -20.63 3.93
C VAL A 267 -8.05 -19.71 5.14
N VAL A 268 -7.47 -20.19 6.24
CA VAL A 268 -7.18 -19.35 7.42
C VAL A 268 -6.17 -18.25 7.09
N LEU A 269 -5.07 -18.60 6.40
CA LEU A 269 -4.07 -17.62 5.99
C LEU A 269 -4.65 -16.56 5.05
N LEU A 270 -5.42 -16.98 4.03
CA LEU A 270 -6.12 -16.05 3.13
C LEU A 270 -7.03 -15.11 3.90
N GLY A 271 -7.75 -15.63 4.90
CA GLY A 271 -8.59 -14.83 5.79
C GLY A 271 -7.83 -13.77 6.57
N LEU A 272 -6.65 -14.13 7.09
CA LEU A 272 -5.78 -13.19 7.82
C LEU A 272 -5.23 -12.10 6.90
N PHE A 273 -4.78 -12.44 5.69
CA PHE A 273 -4.29 -11.45 4.72
C PHE A 273 -5.42 -10.54 4.25
N ALA A 274 -6.56 -11.09 3.85
CA ALA A 274 -7.73 -10.30 3.45
C ALA A 274 -8.22 -9.36 4.57
N ALA A 275 -8.17 -9.82 5.83
CA ALA A 275 -8.50 -9.00 6.98
C ALA A 275 -7.49 -7.87 7.20
N ALA A 276 -6.19 -8.15 7.12
CA ALA A 276 -5.14 -7.14 7.26
C ALA A 276 -5.26 -6.07 6.15
N GLU A 277 -5.39 -6.50 4.89
CA GLU A 277 -5.56 -5.62 3.74
C GLU A 277 -6.83 -4.77 3.86
N LEU A 278 -7.97 -5.37 4.24
CA LEU A 278 -9.20 -4.61 4.43
C LEU A 278 -9.04 -3.59 5.57
N GLY A 279 -8.36 -3.97 6.66
CA GLY A 279 -8.08 -3.06 7.79
C GLY A 279 -7.24 -1.86 7.35
N PHE A 280 -6.18 -2.10 6.57
CA PHE A 280 -5.39 -1.02 5.96
C PHE A 280 -6.22 -0.18 4.99
N GLY A 281 -6.98 -0.82 4.10
CA GLY A 281 -7.86 -0.13 3.16
C GLY A 281 -8.86 0.79 3.87
N ILE A 282 -9.48 0.31 4.94
CA ILE A 282 -10.36 1.09 5.82
C ILE A 282 -9.61 2.28 6.44
N PHE A 283 -8.47 2.03 7.08
CA PHE A 283 -7.69 3.06 7.77
C PHE A 283 -7.25 4.18 6.82
N PHE A 284 -6.66 3.81 5.69
CA PHE A 284 -6.20 4.78 4.69
C PHE A 284 -7.38 5.43 3.94
N SER A 285 -8.51 4.74 3.82
CA SER A 285 -9.72 5.35 3.28
C SER A 285 -10.26 6.47 4.15
N ASP A 286 -10.21 6.33 5.48
CA ASP A 286 -10.59 7.41 6.41
C ASP A 286 -9.58 8.57 6.32
N PHE A 287 -8.30 8.24 6.24
CA PHE A 287 -7.24 9.22 6.02
C PHE A 287 -7.47 10.05 4.75
N CYS A 288 -7.91 9.41 3.66
CA CYS A 288 -8.13 10.04 2.35
C CYS A 288 -9.38 10.91 2.24
N ILE A 289 -10.20 11.05 3.29
CA ILE A 289 -11.32 12.01 3.28
C ILE A 289 -10.82 13.45 3.46
N GLU A 290 -9.89 13.66 4.40
CA GLU A 290 -9.23 14.96 4.63
C GLU A 290 -7.71 14.77 4.77
N PRO A 291 -7.01 14.31 3.71
CA PRO A 291 -5.64 13.85 3.82
C PRO A 291 -4.68 14.95 4.30
N ASN A 292 -4.86 16.21 3.88
CA ASN A 292 -4.01 17.31 4.33
C ASN A 292 -4.10 17.53 5.85
N ARG A 293 -5.32 17.57 6.41
CA ARG A 293 -5.50 17.71 7.86
C ARG A 293 -4.99 16.48 8.61
N ASN A 294 -5.21 15.30 8.05
CA ASN A 294 -4.77 14.05 8.66
C ASN A 294 -3.24 13.91 8.65
N MET A 295 -2.54 14.46 7.66
CA MET A 295 -1.07 14.58 7.67
C MET A 295 -0.58 15.48 8.79
N VAL A 296 -1.17 16.67 8.95
CA VAL A 296 -0.81 17.60 10.05
C VAL A 296 -1.07 16.96 11.40
N SER A 297 -2.23 16.28 11.53
CA SER A 297 -2.59 15.54 12.72
C SER A 297 -1.57 14.44 13.02
N LEU A 298 -1.13 13.68 12.01
CA LEU A 298 -0.08 12.67 12.17
C LEU A 298 1.28 13.27 12.58
N ALA A 299 1.68 14.40 11.96
CA ALA A 299 2.89 15.12 12.31
C ALA A 299 2.86 15.61 13.77
N SER A 300 1.68 16.02 14.27
CA SER A 300 1.54 16.50 15.67
C SER A 300 1.85 15.45 16.74
N VAL A 301 1.84 14.17 16.37
CA VAL A 301 2.03 13.03 17.30
C VAL A 301 3.46 12.54 17.29
N TYR A 302 4.00 12.40 16.08
CA TYR A 302 5.24 11.70 15.83
C TYR A 302 6.37 12.66 15.52
N GLY A 303 6.05 13.90 15.14
CA GLY A 303 7.00 14.94 14.77
C GLY A 303 7.32 15.92 15.90
N THR A 304 8.33 16.74 15.65
CA THR A 304 8.65 17.93 16.46
C THR A 304 7.72 19.09 16.10
N GLU A 305 7.65 20.12 16.95
CA GLU A 305 6.88 21.36 16.68
C GLU A 305 7.20 21.94 15.29
N THR A 306 8.48 22.04 14.93
CA THR A 306 8.92 22.49 13.60
C THR A 306 8.40 21.60 12.47
N GLN A 307 8.43 20.27 12.63
CA GLN A 307 7.90 19.36 11.62
C GLN A 307 6.39 19.49 11.45
N VAL A 308 5.66 19.81 12.52
CA VAL A 308 4.23 20.11 12.45
C VAL A 308 3.98 21.38 11.65
N ASP A 309 4.74 22.44 11.92
CA ASP A 309 4.59 23.72 11.24
C ASP A 309 4.95 23.63 9.75
N ILE A 310 6.06 22.95 9.42
CA ILE A 310 6.44 22.61 8.05
C ILE A 310 5.32 21.83 7.36
N THR A 311 4.84 20.74 7.99
CA THR A 311 3.79 19.89 7.41
C THR A 311 2.52 20.71 7.20
N LYS A 312 2.12 21.53 8.17
CA LYS A 312 0.93 22.37 8.10
C LYS A 312 1.03 23.40 6.98
N TYR A 313 2.15 24.12 6.91
CA TYR A 313 2.40 25.09 5.86
C TYR A 313 2.34 24.43 4.48
N TYR A 314 3.08 23.34 4.26
CA TYR A 314 3.18 22.73 2.94
C TYR A 314 1.97 21.88 2.51
N THR A 315 1.12 21.42 3.44
CA THR A 315 -0.09 20.65 3.10
C THR A 315 -1.34 21.52 2.99
N LEU A 316 -1.49 22.53 3.85
CA LEU A 316 -2.66 23.40 3.89
C LEU A 316 -2.43 24.75 3.21
N CYS A 317 -1.18 25.12 2.93
CA CYS A 317 -0.80 26.49 2.55
C CYS A 317 -1.32 27.54 3.55
N GLU A 318 -1.34 27.17 4.84
CA GLU A 318 -1.79 28.03 5.94
C GLU A 318 -0.66 28.24 6.94
N GLY A 319 -0.44 29.49 7.34
CA GLY A 319 0.57 29.86 8.34
C GLY A 319 1.73 30.64 7.73
N VAL A 320 2.81 30.74 8.51
CA VAL A 320 4.09 31.34 8.08
C VAL A 320 5.02 30.19 7.73
N ASN A 321 5.78 30.31 6.64
CA ASN A 321 6.78 29.33 6.28
C ASN A 321 7.96 29.45 7.27
N PRO A 322 8.27 28.40 8.06
CA PRO A 322 9.37 28.45 9.00
C PRO A 322 10.73 28.71 8.32
N MET A 323 10.90 28.29 7.06
CA MET A 323 12.13 28.58 6.30
C MET A 323 12.18 30.03 5.81
N GLU A 324 11.04 30.57 5.38
CA GLU A 324 10.92 31.98 4.97
C GLU A 324 11.22 32.90 6.15
N GLU A 325 10.79 32.57 7.37
CA GLU A 325 11.13 33.34 8.57
C GLU A 325 12.65 33.46 8.77
N LYS A 326 13.41 32.38 8.48
CA LYS A 326 14.89 32.42 8.56
C LYS A 326 15.53 33.24 7.44
N LEU A 327 14.96 33.21 6.25
CA LEU A 327 15.39 34.04 5.13
C LEU A 327 15.05 35.52 5.34
N ASP A 328 13.89 35.83 5.93
CA ASP A 328 13.46 37.17 6.32
C ASP A 328 14.33 37.74 7.44
N GLU A 329 14.66 36.92 8.45
CA GLU A 329 15.65 37.27 9.50
C GLU A 329 17.01 37.62 8.86
N ALA A 330 17.44 36.84 7.86
CA ALA A 330 18.68 37.07 7.13
C ALA A 330 18.65 38.35 6.27
N ASP A 331 17.59 38.61 5.50
CA ASP A 331 17.45 39.87 4.73
C ASP A 331 17.37 41.08 5.66
N ALA A 332 16.62 40.99 6.76
CA ALA A 332 16.51 42.07 7.74
C ALA A 332 17.86 42.41 8.39
N ALA A 333 18.67 41.39 8.72
CA ALA A 333 20.02 41.57 9.23
C ALA A 333 20.93 42.23 8.18
N LEU A 334 20.87 41.80 6.91
CA LEU A 334 21.64 42.43 5.81
C LEU A 334 21.24 43.88 5.56
N VAL A 335 19.94 44.19 5.54
CA VAL A 335 19.44 45.54 5.35
C VAL A 335 19.88 46.44 6.51
N THR A 336 19.77 45.96 7.74
CA THR A 336 20.22 46.68 8.94
C THR A 336 21.73 46.94 8.87
N PHE A 337 22.52 45.91 8.55
CA PHE A 337 23.96 46.01 8.37
C PHE A 337 24.33 47.06 7.32
N ARG A 338 23.69 47.01 6.14
CA ARG A 338 23.89 47.97 5.05
C ARG A 338 23.54 49.40 5.47
N ASP A 339 22.41 49.58 6.15
CA ASP A 339 21.94 50.90 6.59
C ASP A 339 22.87 51.51 7.65
N GLN A 340 23.37 50.70 8.58
CA GLN A 340 24.36 51.14 9.57
C GLN A 340 25.70 51.48 8.89
N LEU A 341 26.12 50.68 7.91
CA LEU A 341 27.31 50.94 7.11
C LEU A 341 27.20 52.27 6.32
N HIS A 342 26.06 52.54 5.69
CA HIS A 342 25.82 53.81 4.97
C HIS A 342 25.58 55.01 5.88
N THR A 343 24.88 54.84 6.99
CA THR A 343 24.42 55.99 7.79
C THR A 343 25.44 56.37 8.87
N HIS A 344 26.06 55.39 9.52
CA HIS A 344 26.91 55.63 10.69
C HIS A 344 28.39 55.68 10.34
N LEU A 345 28.83 54.87 9.37
CA LEU A 345 30.25 54.80 8.99
C LEU A 345 30.64 55.74 7.84
N HIS A 346 29.69 56.23 7.04
CA HIS A 346 29.97 57.11 5.90
C HIS A 346 30.72 58.41 6.26
N SER A 347 30.47 58.95 7.46
CA SER A 347 31.16 60.17 7.92
C SER A 347 32.49 59.90 8.63
N LEU A 348 32.76 58.66 9.02
CA LEU A 348 33.88 58.30 9.90
C LEU A 348 34.93 57.44 9.18
N CYS A 349 34.57 56.84 8.04
CA CYS A 349 35.43 55.96 7.27
C CYS A 349 35.42 56.31 5.78
N PRO A 350 36.57 56.19 5.09
CA PRO A 350 36.67 56.51 3.67
C PRO A 350 35.89 55.48 2.84
N GLN A 351 34.84 55.94 2.14
CA GLN A 351 34.02 55.13 1.24
C GLN A 351 34.35 55.38 -0.23
N ASP A 352 34.51 56.64 -0.64
CA ASP A 352 34.75 57.00 -2.03
C ASP A 352 36.10 56.44 -2.54
N GLY A 353 36.05 55.51 -3.50
CA GLY A 353 37.22 54.89 -4.12
C GLY A 353 37.93 53.85 -3.23
N ASN A 354 37.28 53.38 -2.17
CA ASN A 354 37.79 52.31 -1.32
C ASN A 354 37.34 50.94 -1.88
N GLU A 355 38.28 50.20 -2.46
CA GLU A 355 38.02 48.89 -3.06
C GLU A 355 37.42 47.87 -2.08
N PHE A 356 37.73 47.95 -0.78
CA PHE A 356 37.16 47.07 0.23
C PHE A 356 35.72 47.41 0.57
N TYR A 357 35.37 48.70 0.51
CA TYR A 357 33.98 49.14 0.69
C TYR A 357 33.12 48.72 -0.50
N ASP A 358 33.61 48.94 -1.72
CA ASP A 358 32.90 48.57 -2.94
C ASP A 358 32.70 47.05 -3.03
N ALA A 359 33.71 46.26 -2.66
CA ALA A 359 33.59 44.80 -2.56
C ALA A 359 32.57 44.36 -1.49
N LEU A 360 32.55 45.02 -0.34
CA LEU A 360 31.58 44.74 0.73
C LEU A 360 30.14 45.02 0.27
N ILE A 361 29.89 46.17 -0.36
CA ILE A 361 28.56 46.52 -0.89
C ILE A 361 28.14 45.54 -1.99
N ALA A 362 29.07 45.16 -2.88
CA ALA A 362 28.80 44.17 -3.91
C ALA A 362 28.39 42.81 -3.31
N SER A 363 29.08 42.33 -2.27
CA SER A 363 28.71 41.09 -1.57
C SER A 363 27.35 41.17 -0.88
N ILE A 364 26.99 42.32 -0.29
CA ILE A 364 25.65 42.54 0.28
C ILE A 364 24.59 42.48 -0.81
N ASP A 365 24.81 43.19 -1.92
CA ASP A 365 23.86 43.26 -3.04
C ASP A 365 23.68 41.87 -3.71
N GLU A 366 24.75 41.10 -3.84
CA GLU A 366 24.73 39.73 -4.37
C GLU A 366 23.97 38.78 -3.44
N SER A 367 24.31 38.75 -2.15
CA SER A 367 23.61 37.93 -1.14
C SER A 367 22.11 38.23 -1.11
N ARG A 368 21.76 39.51 -1.14
CA ARG A 368 20.37 39.97 -1.15
C ARG A 368 19.63 39.62 -2.45
N SER A 369 20.34 39.50 -3.56
CA SER A 369 19.72 39.12 -4.84
C SER A 369 19.33 37.65 -4.91
N ILE A 370 19.96 36.79 -4.09
CA ILE A 370 19.70 35.35 -4.02
C ILE A 370 18.46 35.07 -3.15
N ILE A 371 18.32 35.75 -2.01
CA ILE A 371 17.25 35.49 -1.02
C ILE A 371 15.84 35.41 -1.65
N PRO A 372 15.39 36.35 -2.51
CA PRO A 372 14.05 36.26 -3.10
C PRO A 372 13.81 35.03 -3.95
N GLY A 373 14.85 34.52 -4.65
CA GLY A 373 14.74 33.28 -5.43
C GLY A 373 14.52 32.09 -4.52
N VAL A 374 15.31 32.00 -3.44
CA VAL A 374 15.16 30.94 -2.42
C VAL A 374 13.79 31.01 -1.74
N VAL A 375 13.29 32.21 -1.41
CA VAL A 375 11.94 32.39 -0.85
C VAL A 375 10.86 31.91 -1.84
N GLU A 376 11.00 32.20 -3.13
CA GLU A 376 10.07 31.73 -4.15
C GLU A 376 10.07 30.19 -4.26
N ASP A 377 11.26 29.57 -4.23
CA ASP A 377 11.41 28.12 -4.33
C ASP A 377 10.95 27.36 -3.08
N THR A 378 11.01 27.99 -1.90
CA THR A 378 10.44 27.43 -0.65
C THR A 378 8.94 27.64 -0.51
N SER A 379 8.29 28.34 -1.44
CA SER A 379 6.88 28.69 -1.30
C SER A 379 5.97 27.46 -1.35
N CYS A 380 4.81 27.56 -0.70
CA CYS A 380 3.80 26.51 -0.76
C CYS A 380 3.36 26.21 -2.21
N GLU A 381 3.34 27.23 -3.09
CA GLU A 381 2.91 27.09 -4.49
C GLU A 381 3.81 26.13 -5.28
N VAL A 382 5.09 26.02 -4.91
CA VAL A 382 6.06 25.12 -5.55
C VAL A 382 5.99 23.73 -4.95
N LEU A 383 6.01 23.59 -3.63
CA LEU A 383 6.13 22.29 -2.96
C LEU A 383 4.80 21.57 -2.71
N ASN A 384 3.69 22.30 -2.51
CA ASN A 384 2.38 21.70 -2.26
C ASN A 384 1.92 20.78 -3.39
N PRO A 385 2.03 21.14 -4.69
CA PRO A 385 1.62 20.26 -5.78
C PRO A 385 2.28 18.88 -5.72
N HIS A 386 3.57 18.79 -5.39
CA HIS A 386 4.28 17.51 -5.24
C HIS A 386 3.73 16.68 -4.07
N ILE A 387 3.42 17.33 -2.96
CA ILE A 387 2.81 16.67 -1.79
C ILE A 387 1.37 16.24 -2.07
N GLN A 388 0.58 17.08 -2.75
CA GLN A 388 -0.78 16.74 -3.15
C GLN A 388 -0.76 15.55 -4.12
N ASP A 389 0.12 15.55 -5.12
CA ASP A 389 0.22 14.44 -6.06
C ASP A 389 0.70 13.14 -5.39
N LEU A 390 1.66 13.24 -4.47
CA LEU A 390 2.06 12.11 -3.65
C LEU A 390 0.87 11.53 -2.90
N VAL A 391 0.08 12.34 -2.22
CA VAL A 391 -0.97 11.86 -1.32
C VAL A 391 -2.26 11.49 -2.05
N TYR A 392 -2.75 12.37 -2.91
CA TYR A 392 -4.00 12.16 -3.63
C TYR A 392 -3.80 11.18 -4.79
N SER A 393 -2.88 11.47 -5.70
CA SER A 393 -2.71 10.73 -6.95
C SER A 393 -2.10 9.35 -6.74
N SER A 394 -1.17 9.20 -5.79
CA SER A 394 -0.61 7.88 -5.46
C SER A 394 -1.39 7.14 -4.38
N TYR A 395 -1.51 7.68 -3.15
CA TYR A 395 -2.12 6.92 -2.06
C TYR A 395 -3.63 6.78 -2.22
N CYS A 396 -4.34 7.90 -2.31
CA CYS A 396 -5.78 7.87 -2.29
C CYS A 396 -6.37 7.27 -3.57
N GLU A 397 -5.87 7.65 -4.75
CA GLU A 397 -6.43 7.20 -6.02
C GLU A 397 -6.03 5.80 -6.47
N ARG A 398 -4.83 5.34 -6.10
CA ARG A 398 -4.26 4.11 -6.66
C ARG A 398 -4.04 3.05 -5.60
N PHE A 399 -3.42 3.43 -4.49
CA PHE A 399 -3.07 2.49 -3.43
C PHE A 399 -4.32 1.99 -2.70
N VAL A 400 -5.17 2.89 -2.16
CA VAL A 400 -6.34 2.50 -1.36
C VAL A 400 -7.34 1.65 -2.15
N PRO A 401 -7.80 2.05 -3.35
CA PRO A 401 -8.65 1.20 -4.19
C PRO A 401 -7.98 -0.12 -4.59
N GLY A 402 -6.66 -0.10 -4.81
CA GLY A 402 -5.89 -1.30 -5.12
C GLY A 402 -5.91 -2.31 -3.98
N VAL A 403 -5.63 -1.87 -2.76
CA VAL A 403 -5.68 -2.69 -1.53
C VAL A 403 -7.12 -3.19 -1.28
N ALA A 404 -8.12 -2.34 -1.48
CA ALA A 404 -9.52 -2.74 -1.38
C ALA A 404 -9.86 -3.87 -2.36
N ALA A 405 -9.53 -3.69 -3.65
CA ALA A 405 -9.76 -4.67 -4.70
C ALA A 405 -9.05 -6.01 -4.42
N MET A 406 -7.82 -5.96 -3.89
CA MET A 406 -7.10 -7.15 -3.46
C MET A 406 -7.84 -7.89 -2.34
N SER A 407 -8.24 -7.18 -1.28
CA SER A 407 -8.94 -7.80 -0.15
C SER A 407 -10.24 -8.50 -0.59
N PHE A 408 -11.03 -7.86 -1.46
CA PHE A 408 -12.22 -8.47 -2.04
C PHE A 408 -11.89 -9.67 -2.92
N SER A 409 -10.83 -9.60 -3.73
CA SER A 409 -10.40 -10.73 -4.55
C SER A 409 -10.06 -11.96 -3.70
N MET A 410 -9.39 -11.77 -2.55
CA MET A 410 -9.07 -12.86 -1.62
C MET A 410 -10.33 -13.46 -1.00
N LEU A 411 -11.32 -12.66 -0.62
CA LEU A 411 -12.61 -13.15 -0.12
C LEU A 411 -13.34 -14.00 -1.17
N PHE A 412 -13.34 -13.56 -2.43
CA PHE A 412 -13.88 -14.36 -3.54
C PHE A 412 -13.13 -15.69 -3.69
N THR A 413 -11.80 -15.69 -3.57
CA THR A 413 -11.00 -16.92 -3.63
C THR A 413 -11.29 -17.86 -2.49
N MET A 414 -11.51 -17.35 -1.28
CA MET A 414 -11.89 -18.15 -0.14
C MET A 414 -13.24 -18.85 -0.36
N GLY A 415 -14.26 -18.10 -0.82
CA GLY A 415 -15.54 -18.67 -1.20
C GLY A 415 -15.42 -19.71 -2.32
N PHE A 416 -14.56 -19.43 -3.31
CA PHE A 416 -14.26 -20.35 -4.39
C PHE A 416 -13.60 -21.65 -3.90
N MET A 417 -12.56 -21.55 -3.07
CA MET A 417 -11.87 -22.72 -2.51
C MET A 417 -12.84 -23.62 -1.74
N LEU A 418 -13.77 -23.02 -0.99
CA LEU A 418 -14.84 -23.76 -0.32
C LEU A 418 -15.76 -24.46 -1.32
N ALA A 419 -16.20 -23.76 -2.38
CA ALA A 419 -17.03 -24.36 -3.42
C ALA A 419 -16.31 -25.53 -4.13
N VAL A 420 -15.00 -25.42 -4.39
CA VAL A 420 -14.19 -26.48 -5.00
C VAL A 420 -14.08 -27.69 -4.07
N ILE A 421 -13.85 -27.48 -2.77
CA ILE A 421 -13.78 -28.56 -1.79
C ILE A 421 -15.13 -29.30 -1.72
N VAL A 422 -16.24 -28.56 -1.68
CA VAL A 422 -17.60 -29.14 -1.61
C VAL A 422 -17.96 -29.89 -2.90
N THR A 423 -17.78 -29.27 -4.07
CA THR A 423 -18.15 -29.85 -5.36
C THR A 423 -17.21 -30.97 -5.80
N GLY A 424 -15.90 -30.80 -5.62
CA GLY A 424 -14.89 -31.83 -5.90
C GLY A 424 -15.15 -33.10 -5.10
N ARG A 425 -15.65 -32.97 -3.87
CA ARG A 425 -16.06 -34.09 -3.04
C ARG A 425 -17.33 -34.78 -3.57
N GLN A 426 -18.40 -34.04 -3.88
CA GLN A 426 -19.61 -34.61 -4.47
C GLN A 426 -19.29 -35.40 -5.75
N PHE A 427 -18.30 -34.93 -6.50
CA PHE A 427 -17.83 -35.61 -7.71
C PHE A 427 -17.07 -36.90 -7.40
N ALA A 428 -16.20 -36.90 -6.39
CA ALA A 428 -15.48 -38.10 -5.95
C ALA A 428 -16.42 -39.20 -5.42
N GLU A 429 -17.46 -38.81 -4.67
CA GLU A 429 -18.48 -39.74 -4.18
C GLU A 429 -19.24 -40.42 -5.34
N ARG A 430 -19.65 -39.65 -6.36
CA ARG A 430 -20.31 -40.18 -7.56
C ARG A 430 -19.44 -41.13 -8.39
N ILE A 431 -18.13 -40.88 -8.48
CA ILE A 431 -17.21 -41.77 -9.20
C ILE A 431 -17.02 -43.10 -8.47
N ALA A 432 -16.98 -43.07 -7.13
CA ALA A 432 -16.82 -44.28 -6.34
C ALA A 432 -18.03 -45.24 -6.48
N GLU A 433 -19.22 -44.69 -6.74
CA GLU A 433 -20.45 -45.47 -7.00
C GLU A 433 -20.41 -46.16 -8.38
N ASP A 434 -19.91 -45.50 -9.43
CA ASP A 434 -19.79 -46.07 -10.80
C ASP A 434 -18.88 -47.33 -10.84
N GLU A 435 -17.70 -47.33 -10.19
CA GLU A 435 -16.74 -48.45 -10.25
C GLU A 435 -17.21 -49.73 -9.53
N GLY A 436 -18.18 -49.62 -8.62
CA GLY A 436 -18.75 -50.76 -7.90
C GLY A 436 -19.66 -51.62 -8.79
N SER A 437 -20.34 -50.99 -9.76
CA SER A 437 -21.31 -51.64 -10.66
C SER A 437 -20.64 -52.61 -11.63
N ASP A 438 -19.50 -52.24 -12.22
CA ASP A 438 -18.83 -53.05 -13.25
C ASP A 438 -18.18 -54.35 -12.73
N LYS A 439 -18.06 -54.52 -11.40
CA LYS A 439 -17.48 -55.74 -10.80
C LYS A 439 -18.50 -56.80 -10.38
N MET A 440 -19.80 -56.52 -10.39
CA MET A 440 -20.81 -57.51 -10.00
C MET A 440 -21.41 -58.33 -11.17
N GLU A 441 -21.08 -58.03 -12.42
CA GLU A 441 -21.64 -58.76 -13.57
C GLU A 441 -20.78 -59.94 -14.10
N LEU A 442 -19.63 -60.23 -13.49
CA LEU A 442 -18.71 -61.31 -13.93
C LEU A 442 -18.69 -62.55 -13.02
N VAL A 443 -19.61 -62.66 -12.04
CA VAL A 443 -19.77 -63.86 -11.20
C VAL A 443 -21.19 -64.37 -11.35
N GLY A 444 -21.47 -65.08 -12.45
CA GLY A 444 -22.83 -65.61 -12.63
C GLY A 444 -23.20 -66.39 -13.89
N VAL A 445 -22.28 -66.85 -14.74
CA VAL A 445 -22.61 -67.89 -15.74
C VAL A 445 -21.41 -68.80 -15.96
N GLY A 446 -21.38 -69.97 -15.31
CA GLY A 446 -20.33 -70.94 -15.56
C GLY A 446 -20.16 -72.04 -14.53
N SER A 447 -21.25 -72.68 -14.07
CA SER A 447 -21.15 -74.07 -13.58
C SER A 447 -22.55 -74.71 -13.54
N GLU A 448 -23.02 -75.18 -14.70
CA GLU A 448 -23.88 -76.34 -14.71
C GLU A 448 -23.20 -77.42 -15.55
N ASN A 449 -22.78 -78.46 -14.83
CA ASN A 449 -22.34 -79.74 -15.36
C ASN A 449 -23.48 -80.38 -16.18
N GLY A 450 -23.19 -80.77 -17.42
CA GLY A 450 -24.15 -81.42 -18.30
C GLY A 450 -23.51 -82.28 -19.38
N ARG A 451 -22.59 -83.16 -18.97
CA ARG A 451 -22.28 -84.51 -19.51
C ARG A 451 -22.47 -84.76 -21.02
N GLU A 452 -21.32 -84.95 -21.67
CA GLU A 452 -21.15 -85.66 -22.95
C GLU A 452 -21.81 -87.05 -22.93
N ASP A 453 -22.54 -87.36 -23.99
CA ASP A 453 -22.58 -88.71 -24.58
C ASP A 453 -22.75 -88.53 -26.10
N GLU A 454 -21.62 -88.58 -26.80
CA GLU A 454 -21.54 -88.72 -28.26
C GLU A 454 -21.89 -90.17 -28.66
N ARG A 455 -22.91 -90.34 -29.50
CA ARG A 455 -22.98 -91.46 -30.45
C ARG A 455 -23.54 -90.98 -31.79
N GLU A 456 -22.67 -91.11 -32.80
CA GLU A 456 -22.94 -91.57 -34.17
C GLU A 456 -24.22 -91.04 -34.86
N ASN A 457 -24.05 -90.26 -35.92
CA ASN A 457 -24.32 -90.75 -37.27
C ASN A 457 -23.99 -89.73 -38.38
N PHE A 458 -23.08 -90.16 -39.26
CA PHE A 458 -23.12 -90.09 -40.72
C PHE A 458 -23.82 -88.91 -41.43
N ALA A 459 -22.96 -88.14 -42.10
CA ALA A 459 -22.92 -87.91 -43.55
C ALA A 459 -24.18 -87.41 -44.29
N VAL A 460 -24.00 -86.33 -45.06
CA VAL A 460 -23.92 -86.30 -46.54
C VAL A 460 -24.10 -84.84 -47.01
N THR A 461 -23.07 -84.33 -47.71
CA THR A 461 -23.04 -83.12 -48.58
C THR A 461 -24.01 -83.23 -49.77
N PRO A 462 -24.21 -82.25 -50.70
CA PRO A 462 -23.78 -80.85 -50.77
C PRO A 462 -24.92 -79.87 -51.20
N TYR A 463 -24.68 -78.55 -51.13
CA TYR A 463 -24.58 -77.62 -52.27
C TYR A 463 -24.07 -76.26 -51.78
#